data_AF-A0A7M2WVC5-F1
#
_entry.id   AF-A0A7M2WVC5-F1
#
_cell.length_a   1.000
_cell.length_b   1.000
_cell.length_c   1.000
_cell.angle_alpha   90.00
_cell.angle_beta   90.00
_cell.angle_gamma   90.00
#
_symmetry.space_group_name_H-M   'P 1'
#
loop_
_entity.id
_entity.type
_entity.pdbx_description
1 polymer ?
#
loop_
_entity_poly.entity_id
_entity_poly.type
_entity_poly.pdbx_seq_one_letter_code
_entity_poly.pdbx_strand_id
1 'polypeptide(L)'
;MPRPLYKNILCLALVSASAGLLLGDAKPPAGPYSTDLQKFQPGPPPEELFILNGGFKIVEDGTNKVLELPGAPLDSFGVLFGAENLMTVEVGAKIHASNAGRMFPEFGIGANDSGGWKVWVLPGQDALILRKKETEEVARVPYKWTSGSWTSLKLRVTSGGEGKWTIEGKAWPADQKEPEAWTIKATDTVAPPAGRASIWGHPYAGTPIRFDDLSSTPVASK
;
A
#
# COMPACT_ATOMS: atom_id res chain seq x y z
N MET A 1 68.89 37.77 -47.58
CA MET A 1 67.57 37.72 -46.93
C MET A 1 67.13 36.25 -46.87
N PRO A 2 67.04 35.62 -45.69
CA PRO A 2 66.83 34.18 -45.58
C PRO A 2 65.34 33.82 -45.61
N ARG A 3 65.02 32.72 -46.31
CA ARG A 3 63.71 32.03 -46.32
C ARG A 3 63.57 31.17 -45.06
N PRO A 4 62.36 31.00 -44.48
CA PRO A 4 62.20 30.16 -43.30
C PRO A 4 62.06 28.67 -43.65
N LEU A 5 62.57 27.86 -42.73
CA LEU A 5 62.71 26.40 -42.71
C LEU A 5 61.35 25.69 -42.57
N TYR A 6 61.11 24.67 -43.39
CA TYR A 6 60.07 23.64 -43.19
C TYR A 6 60.50 22.69 -42.07
N LYS A 7 59.63 22.43 -41.08
CA LYS A 7 59.87 21.41 -40.04
C LYS A 7 58.70 20.43 -40.00
N ASN A 8 58.99 19.19 -40.38
CA ASN A 8 58.10 18.03 -40.36
C ASN A 8 57.52 17.80 -38.96
N ILE A 9 56.20 17.59 -38.87
CA ILE A 9 55.55 17.06 -37.66
C ILE A 9 54.99 15.68 -37.98
N LEU A 10 55.48 14.72 -37.21
CA LEU A 10 55.19 13.29 -37.20
C LEU A 10 53.81 13.04 -36.60
N CYS A 11 52.92 12.34 -37.30
CA CYS A 11 51.63 11.88 -36.78
C CYS A 11 51.82 10.73 -35.78
N LEU A 12 51.37 10.92 -34.53
CA LEU A 12 51.20 9.86 -33.55
C LEU A 12 49.69 9.64 -33.35
N ALA A 13 49.18 8.50 -33.83
CA ALA A 13 47.79 8.12 -33.65
C ALA A 13 47.58 7.55 -32.23
N LEU A 14 46.76 8.23 -31.43
CA LEU A 14 46.26 7.75 -30.14
C LEU A 14 44.94 7.00 -30.37
N VAL A 15 44.95 5.69 -30.11
CA VAL A 15 43.75 4.86 -30.04
C VAL A 15 43.06 5.13 -28.69
N SER A 16 41.94 5.83 -28.71
CA SER A 16 41.09 6.05 -27.55
C SER A 16 40.23 4.81 -27.29
N ALA A 17 40.56 4.05 -26.26
CA ALA A 17 39.68 3.01 -25.72
C ALA A 17 38.62 3.68 -24.82
N SER A 18 37.40 3.83 -25.35
CA SER A 18 36.26 4.35 -24.60
C SER A 18 35.73 3.25 -23.67
N ALA A 19 36.03 3.35 -22.38
CA ALA A 19 35.37 2.56 -21.35
C ALA A 19 33.91 3.05 -21.20
N GLY A 20 32.97 2.29 -21.74
CA GLY A 20 31.54 2.54 -21.53
C GLY A 20 31.16 2.21 -20.08
N LEU A 21 30.83 3.24 -19.29
CA LEU A 21 30.09 3.06 -18.05
C LEU A 21 28.68 2.59 -18.40
N LEU A 22 28.38 1.32 -18.12
CA LEU A 22 27.01 0.84 -18.00
C LEU A 22 26.42 1.46 -16.72
N LEU A 23 25.81 2.64 -16.85
CA LEU A 23 24.84 3.10 -15.86
C LEU A 23 23.67 2.13 -15.93
N GLY A 24 23.53 1.26 -14.93
CA GLY A 24 22.32 0.44 -14.80
C GLY A 24 21.12 1.37 -14.75
N ASP A 25 20.09 1.08 -15.56
CA ASP A 25 18.83 1.81 -15.54
C ASP A 25 18.22 1.73 -14.14
N ALA A 26 18.40 2.80 -13.34
CA ALA A 26 17.66 2.95 -12.11
C ALA A 26 16.17 3.00 -12.48
N LYS A 27 15.39 1.98 -12.09
CA LYS A 27 13.93 1.97 -12.25
C LYS A 27 13.40 3.33 -11.75
N PRO A 28 12.60 4.05 -12.55
CA PRO A 28 12.05 5.34 -12.14
C PRO A 28 11.43 5.22 -10.75
N PRO A 29 11.55 6.27 -9.90
CA PRO A 29 10.95 6.23 -8.58
C PRO A 29 9.49 5.83 -8.71
N ALA A 30 9.10 4.83 -7.92
CA ALA A 30 7.74 4.33 -7.83
C ALA A 30 6.76 5.51 -7.70
N GLY A 31 5.84 5.66 -8.65
CA GLY A 31 4.85 6.74 -8.66
C GLY A 31 3.65 6.44 -7.76
N PRO A 32 2.76 7.43 -7.54
CA PRO A 32 1.50 7.20 -6.87
C PRO A 32 0.59 6.26 -7.69
N TYR A 33 -0.23 5.49 -6.99
CA TYR A 33 -1.24 4.61 -7.55
C TYR A 33 -2.61 4.96 -6.96
N SER A 34 -3.66 4.94 -7.79
CA SER A 34 -5.04 5.06 -7.34
C SER A 34 -5.98 4.32 -8.29
N THR A 35 -7.03 3.70 -7.74
CA THR A 35 -8.15 3.18 -8.52
C THR A 35 -9.46 3.21 -7.73
N ASP A 36 -10.53 3.62 -8.39
CA ASP A 36 -11.94 3.51 -7.96
C ASP A 36 -12.63 2.27 -8.57
N LEU A 37 -11.84 1.38 -9.19
CA LEU A 37 -12.25 0.16 -9.87
C LEU A 37 -13.22 0.33 -11.06
N GLN A 38 -13.62 1.56 -11.41
CA GLN A 38 -14.69 1.79 -12.39
C GLN A 38 -14.32 1.42 -13.82
N LYS A 39 -13.02 1.40 -14.14
CA LYS A 39 -12.49 1.00 -15.44
C LYS A 39 -12.52 -0.51 -15.69
N PHE A 40 -12.71 -1.34 -14.66
CA PHE A 40 -12.65 -2.80 -14.78
C PHE A 40 -14.00 -3.42 -15.05
N GLN A 41 -14.01 -4.58 -15.72
CA GLN A 41 -15.22 -5.35 -15.93
C GLN A 41 -15.51 -6.24 -14.72
N PRO A 42 -16.79 -6.53 -14.40
CA PRO A 42 -17.14 -7.54 -13.41
C PRO A 42 -16.51 -8.90 -13.74
N GLY A 43 -16.03 -9.61 -12.72
CA GLY A 43 -15.34 -10.89 -12.88
C GLY A 43 -13.99 -10.94 -12.15
N PRO A 44 -12.99 -11.67 -12.67
CA PRO A 44 -11.68 -11.77 -12.05
C PRO A 44 -11.01 -10.39 -11.86
N PRO A 45 -10.28 -10.17 -10.76
CA PRO A 45 -9.52 -8.95 -10.55
C PRO A 45 -8.45 -8.75 -11.65
N PRO A 46 -8.14 -7.50 -12.03
CA PRO A 46 -7.06 -7.20 -12.96
C PRO A 46 -5.69 -7.56 -12.34
N GLU A 47 -4.68 -7.84 -13.17
CA GLU A 47 -3.34 -8.24 -12.73
C GLU A 47 -2.64 -7.21 -11.81
N GLU A 48 -3.00 -5.93 -11.94
CA GLU A 48 -2.47 -4.88 -11.05
C GLU A 48 -2.84 -5.09 -9.57
N LEU A 49 -3.94 -5.82 -9.31
CA LEU A 49 -4.37 -6.30 -8.00
C LEU A 49 -3.86 -7.73 -7.79
N PHE A 50 -2.67 -7.84 -7.21
CA PHE A 50 -2.03 -9.12 -6.98
C PHE A 50 -2.66 -9.84 -5.80
N ILE A 51 -3.48 -10.85 -6.09
CA ILE A 51 -4.18 -11.65 -5.08
C ILE A 51 -3.17 -12.57 -4.38
N LEU A 52 -2.99 -12.39 -3.07
CA LEU A 52 -2.16 -13.29 -2.27
C LEU A 52 -2.89 -14.62 -2.05
N ASN A 53 -4.18 -14.52 -1.74
CA ASN A 53 -5.10 -15.62 -1.49
C ASN A 53 -6.55 -15.08 -1.47
N GLY A 54 -7.53 -15.98 -1.49
CA GLY A 54 -8.96 -15.63 -1.42
C GLY A 54 -9.63 -15.48 -2.78
N GLY A 55 -10.96 -15.58 -2.78
CA GLY A 55 -11.79 -15.60 -3.98
C GLY A 55 -12.24 -14.22 -4.46
N PHE A 56 -11.34 -13.22 -4.45
CA PHE A 56 -11.66 -11.84 -4.81
C PHE A 56 -12.20 -11.70 -6.23
N LYS A 57 -13.21 -10.83 -6.42
CA LYS A 57 -13.81 -10.51 -7.73
C LYS A 57 -14.22 -9.05 -7.83
N ILE A 58 -14.19 -8.49 -9.03
CA ILE A 58 -14.88 -7.23 -9.32
C ILE A 58 -16.37 -7.54 -9.45
N VAL A 59 -17.21 -6.84 -8.70
CA VAL A 59 -18.67 -6.96 -8.73
C VAL A 59 -19.32 -5.60 -8.89
N GLU A 60 -20.55 -5.58 -9.41
CA GLU A 60 -21.37 -4.37 -9.43
C GLU A 60 -21.97 -4.10 -8.04
N ASP A 61 -21.98 -2.82 -7.65
CA ASP A 61 -22.62 -2.32 -6.44
C ASP A 61 -23.44 -1.07 -6.79
N GLY A 62 -24.68 -1.29 -7.24
CA GLY A 62 -25.50 -0.23 -7.84
C GLY A 62 -24.88 0.27 -9.14
N THR A 63 -24.56 1.57 -9.20
CA THR A 63 -23.83 2.17 -10.34
C THR A 63 -22.31 2.08 -10.19
N ASN A 64 -21.84 1.56 -9.05
CA ASN A 64 -20.43 1.44 -8.74
C ASN A 64 -19.91 0.04 -9.08
N LYS A 65 -18.59 -0.12 -9.04
CA LYS A 65 -17.90 -1.43 -9.11
C LYS A 65 -16.90 -1.52 -7.99
N VAL A 66 -16.90 -2.64 -7.29
CA VAL A 66 -16.09 -2.83 -6.09
C VAL A 66 -15.36 -4.17 -6.16
N LEU A 67 -14.27 -4.28 -5.41
CA LEU A 67 -13.60 -5.56 -5.22
C LEU A 67 -14.27 -6.26 -4.03
N GLU A 68 -14.81 -7.45 -4.24
CA GLU A 68 -15.49 -8.24 -3.21
C GLU A 68 -14.68 -9.48 -2.85
N LEU A 69 -14.45 -9.65 -1.54
CA LEU A 69 -14.05 -10.90 -0.91
C LEU A 69 -15.32 -11.63 -0.43
N PRO A 70 -15.56 -12.89 -0.82
CA PRO A 70 -16.71 -13.64 -0.35
C PRO A 70 -16.70 -13.89 1.16
N GLY A 71 -17.88 -14.11 1.73
CA GLY A 71 -18.05 -14.42 3.16
C GLY A 71 -17.53 -15.80 3.59
N ALA A 72 -17.02 -16.62 2.68
CA ALA A 72 -16.48 -17.94 2.93
C ALA A 72 -15.39 -18.30 1.90
N PRO A 73 -14.39 -19.13 2.25
CA PRO A 73 -14.17 -19.73 3.58
C PRO A 73 -13.70 -18.69 4.62
N LEU A 74 -13.65 -19.09 5.89
CA LEU A 74 -13.19 -18.24 6.99
C LEU A 74 -11.67 -18.36 7.15
N ASP A 75 -10.94 -17.35 6.71
CA ASP A 75 -9.46 -17.28 6.80
C ASP A 75 -9.01 -15.81 6.74
N SER A 76 -7.69 -15.56 6.69
CA SER A 76 -7.10 -14.26 6.35
C SER A 76 -6.85 -14.15 4.85
N PHE A 77 -7.40 -13.12 4.20
CA PHE A 77 -7.23 -12.90 2.76
C PHE A 77 -6.69 -11.52 2.44
N GLY A 78 -5.79 -11.44 1.46
CA GLY A 78 -5.10 -10.21 1.11
C GLY A 78 -4.88 -9.99 -0.39
N VAL A 79 -4.79 -8.72 -0.76
CA VAL A 79 -4.43 -8.26 -2.11
C VAL A 79 -3.34 -7.21 -1.99
N LEU A 80 -2.30 -7.32 -2.82
CA LEU A 80 -1.29 -6.29 -2.99
C LEU A 80 -1.61 -5.40 -4.18
N PHE A 81 -1.34 -4.10 -4.06
CA PHE A 81 -1.59 -3.14 -5.13
C PHE A 81 -0.58 -1.98 -5.12
N GLY A 82 -0.57 -1.23 -6.22
CA GLY A 82 0.32 -0.09 -6.41
C GLY A 82 1.78 -0.47 -6.58
N ALA A 83 2.65 0.52 -6.44
CA ALA A 83 4.06 0.38 -6.79
C ALA A 83 4.84 -0.55 -5.86
N GLU A 84 5.83 -1.21 -6.45
CA GLU A 84 6.75 -2.09 -5.74
C GLU A 84 7.85 -1.28 -5.03
N ASN A 85 8.45 -1.87 -4.00
CA ASN A 85 9.63 -1.34 -3.31
C ASN A 85 9.42 0.00 -2.57
N LEU A 86 8.21 0.28 -2.07
CA LEU A 86 7.97 1.42 -1.20
C LEU A 86 8.36 1.09 0.25
N MET A 87 9.22 1.92 0.85
CA MET A 87 9.52 1.88 2.29
C MET A 87 8.70 2.92 3.06
N THR A 88 8.56 4.12 2.49
CA THR A 88 7.74 5.22 3.03
C THR A 88 6.53 5.47 2.13
N VAL A 89 5.34 5.31 2.68
CA VAL A 89 4.10 5.29 1.90
C VAL A 89 2.90 5.70 2.74
N GLU A 90 1.95 6.37 2.10
CA GLU A 90 0.59 6.54 2.58
C GLU A 90 -0.33 5.63 1.76
N VAL A 91 -1.12 4.81 2.45
CA VAL A 91 -2.06 3.86 1.87
C VAL A 91 -3.47 4.26 2.30
N GLY A 92 -4.42 4.21 1.37
CA GLY A 92 -5.84 4.45 1.63
C GLY A 92 -6.73 3.43 0.93
N ALA A 93 -7.87 3.14 1.55
CA ALA A 93 -8.97 2.39 0.95
C ALA A 93 -10.29 2.71 1.67
N LYS A 94 -11.41 2.47 0.99
CA LYS A 94 -12.72 2.31 1.61
C LYS A 94 -13.04 0.83 1.72
N ILE A 95 -13.59 0.42 2.85
CA ILE A 95 -13.94 -0.97 3.14
C ILE A 95 -15.37 -1.04 3.68
N HIS A 96 -16.21 -1.83 3.06
CA HIS A 96 -17.57 -2.13 3.53
C HIS A 96 -17.64 -3.57 4.02
N ALA A 97 -18.19 -3.77 5.21
CA ALA A 97 -18.43 -5.09 5.79
C ALA A 97 -19.69 -5.05 6.66
N SER A 98 -20.21 -6.21 7.02
CA SER A 98 -21.38 -6.34 7.91
C SER A 98 -21.17 -7.45 8.93
N ASN A 99 -21.62 -7.24 10.17
CA ASN A 99 -21.72 -8.31 11.16
C ASN A 99 -22.94 -9.21 10.88
N ALA A 100 -22.87 -10.44 11.39
CA ALA A 100 -23.99 -11.37 11.40
C ALA A 100 -24.25 -11.81 12.85
N GLY A 101 -25.25 -11.22 13.49
CA GLY A 101 -25.51 -11.44 14.91
C GLY A 101 -24.31 -11.02 15.78
N ARG A 102 -23.68 -11.99 16.45
CA ARG A 102 -22.49 -11.79 17.30
C ARG A 102 -21.16 -12.12 16.60
N MET A 103 -21.20 -12.43 15.31
CA MET A 103 -20.01 -12.67 14.50
C MET A 103 -19.63 -11.39 13.78
N PHE A 104 -18.36 -11.03 13.84
CA PHE A 104 -17.84 -9.77 13.32
C PHE A 104 -16.77 -10.04 12.27
N PRO A 105 -16.78 -9.33 11.14
CA PRO A 105 -15.65 -9.35 10.21
C PRO A 105 -14.49 -8.58 10.84
N GLU A 106 -13.28 -8.81 10.35
CA GLU A 106 -12.16 -7.90 10.60
C GLU A 106 -11.56 -7.48 9.27
N PHE A 107 -10.98 -6.29 9.20
CA PHE A 107 -10.45 -5.78 7.94
C PHE A 107 -9.43 -4.68 8.19
N GLY A 108 -8.59 -4.45 7.20
CA GLY A 108 -7.58 -3.42 7.29
C GLY A 108 -6.86 -3.17 5.99
N ILE A 109 -5.92 -2.23 6.07
CA ILE A 109 -4.98 -1.91 5.00
C ILE A 109 -3.56 -2.03 5.53
N GLY A 110 -2.63 -2.32 4.64
CA GLY A 110 -1.23 -2.48 4.97
C GLY A 110 -0.29 -1.78 4.00
N ALA A 111 0.91 -1.53 4.50
CA ALA A 111 2.05 -1.02 3.75
C ALA A 111 3.20 -2.02 3.89
N ASN A 112 4.17 -1.95 2.97
CA ASN A 112 5.39 -2.75 3.04
C ASN A 112 5.14 -4.26 2.88
N ASP A 113 4.28 -4.63 1.91
CA ASP A 113 3.90 -6.02 1.62
C ASP A 113 3.18 -6.73 2.80
N SER A 114 2.94 -8.03 2.66
CA SER A 114 2.34 -8.91 3.66
C SER A 114 3.06 -8.90 5.01
N GLY A 115 4.39 -8.73 5.02
CA GLY A 115 5.22 -8.67 6.23
C GLY A 115 5.26 -7.31 6.94
N GLY A 116 4.61 -6.28 6.38
CA GLY A 116 4.75 -4.90 6.82
C GLY A 116 3.78 -4.46 7.91
N TRP A 117 3.48 -3.16 7.91
CA TRP A 117 2.60 -2.50 8.88
C TRP A 117 1.16 -2.52 8.42
N LYS A 118 0.23 -2.63 9.35
CA LYS A 118 -1.21 -2.61 9.07
C LYS A 118 -1.94 -1.73 10.08
N VAL A 119 -2.94 -1.00 9.60
CA VAL A 119 -4.01 -0.44 10.43
C VAL A 119 -5.25 -1.30 10.25
N TRP A 120 -5.88 -1.68 11.35
CA TRP A 120 -6.88 -2.75 11.36
C TRP A 120 -8.05 -2.43 12.26
N VAL A 121 -9.26 -2.69 11.77
CA VAL A 121 -10.51 -2.53 12.53
C VAL A 121 -10.91 -3.89 13.08
N LEU A 122 -11.17 -3.93 14.39
CA LEU A 122 -11.67 -5.10 15.13
C LEU A 122 -13.07 -4.79 15.69
N PRO A 123 -14.14 -4.91 14.87
CA PRO A 123 -15.50 -4.58 15.30
C PRO A 123 -15.98 -5.33 16.53
N GLY A 124 -15.65 -6.62 16.65
CA GLY A 124 -16.04 -7.44 17.82
C GLY A 124 -15.36 -7.02 19.13
N GLN A 125 -14.36 -6.14 19.06
CA GLN A 125 -13.61 -5.62 20.20
C GLN A 125 -13.73 -4.09 20.35
N ASP A 126 -14.56 -3.42 19.53
CA ASP A 126 -14.64 -1.96 19.47
C ASP A 126 -13.26 -1.29 19.41
N ALA A 127 -12.36 -1.78 18.54
CA ALA A 127 -10.97 -1.34 18.50
C ALA A 127 -10.45 -1.04 17.09
N LEU A 128 -9.56 -0.05 17.03
CA LEU A 128 -8.64 0.20 15.93
C LEU A 128 -7.23 -0.12 16.43
N ILE A 129 -6.49 -0.92 15.68
CA ILE A 129 -5.13 -1.33 16.07
C ILE A 129 -4.12 -1.00 14.98
N LEU A 130 -2.86 -0.86 15.40
CA LEU A 130 -1.70 -1.01 14.52
C LEU A 130 -1.07 -2.36 14.80
N ARG A 131 -0.74 -3.09 13.74
CA ARG A 131 0.00 -4.36 13.84
C ARG A 131 1.15 -4.44 12.84
N LYS A 132 2.18 -5.17 13.21
CA LYS A 132 3.34 -5.52 12.39
C LYS A 132 3.18 -6.97 11.92
N LYS A 133 3.68 -7.27 10.72
CA LYS A 133 3.51 -8.60 10.09
C LYS A 133 2.01 -8.97 10.11
N GLU A 134 1.70 -10.24 10.31
CA GLU A 134 0.30 -10.70 10.28
C GLU A 134 -0.44 -10.43 11.60
N THR A 135 0.20 -10.60 12.77
CA THR A 135 -0.52 -10.70 14.05
C THR A 135 0.06 -9.87 15.20
N GLU A 136 1.22 -9.23 15.02
CA GLU A 136 1.91 -8.54 16.13
C GLU A 136 1.29 -7.16 16.37
N GLU A 137 0.32 -7.07 17.27
CA GLU A 137 -0.27 -5.80 17.68
C GLU A 137 0.74 -4.93 18.45
N VAL A 138 0.89 -3.67 18.02
CA VAL A 138 1.83 -2.71 18.62
C VAL A 138 1.14 -1.49 19.24
N ALA A 139 -0.12 -1.22 18.88
CA ALA A 139 -0.92 -0.15 19.46
C ALA A 139 -2.41 -0.46 19.30
N ARG A 140 -3.22 0.09 20.21
CA ARG A 140 -4.68 -0.05 20.22
C ARG A 140 -5.34 1.21 20.74
N VAL A 141 -6.45 1.59 20.12
CA VAL A 141 -7.35 2.66 20.60
C VAL A 141 -8.82 2.22 20.48
N PRO A 142 -9.72 2.71 21.35
CA PRO A 142 -11.16 2.48 21.19
C PRO A 142 -11.65 3.03 19.84
N TYR A 143 -12.44 2.22 19.13
CA TYR A 143 -13.06 2.61 17.88
C TYR A 143 -14.36 1.84 17.69
N LYS A 144 -15.49 2.55 17.73
CA LYS A 144 -16.81 1.96 17.48
C LYS A 144 -17.10 1.96 16.00
N TRP A 145 -17.31 0.78 15.43
CA TRP A 145 -17.64 0.59 14.04
C TRP A 145 -19.13 0.35 13.82
N THR A 146 -19.67 0.86 12.71
CA THR A 146 -21.07 0.66 12.31
C THR A 146 -21.16 -0.41 11.24
N SER A 147 -21.91 -1.47 11.52
CA SER A 147 -22.14 -2.56 10.56
C SER A 147 -22.90 -2.12 9.32
N GLY A 148 -22.54 -2.68 8.16
CA GLY A 148 -23.18 -2.37 6.88
C GLY A 148 -22.86 -0.97 6.36
N SER A 149 -21.72 -0.40 6.79
CA SER A 149 -21.27 0.92 6.38
C SER A 149 -19.89 0.86 5.73
N TRP A 150 -19.67 1.78 4.80
CA TRP A 150 -18.34 2.03 4.25
C TRP A 150 -17.49 2.75 5.30
N THR A 151 -16.29 2.21 5.54
CA THR A 151 -15.30 2.75 6.45
C THR A 151 -14.06 3.13 5.65
N SER A 152 -13.66 4.40 5.71
CA SER A 152 -12.40 4.87 5.15
C SER A 152 -11.26 4.58 6.12
N LEU A 153 -10.18 4.00 5.61
CA LEU A 153 -8.95 3.74 6.35
C LEU A 153 -7.79 4.48 5.70
N LYS A 154 -6.85 4.94 6.52
CA LYS A 154 -5.57 5.48 6.06
C LYS A 154 -4.44 5.03 6.97
N LEU A 155 -3.33 4.64 6.36
CA LEU A 155 -2.09 4.22 7.00
C LEU A 155 -0.94 5.02 6.42
N ARG A 156 -0.06 5.56 7.25
CA ARG A 156 1.16 6.24 6.83
C ARG A 156 2.37 5.62 7.53
N VAL A 157 3.38 5.26 6.75
CA VAL A 157 4.68 4.79 7.22
C VAL A 157 5.75 5.78 6.74
N THR A 158 6.49 6.39 7.66
CA THR A 158 7.56 7.35 7.35
C THR A 158 8.85 7.04 8.10
N SER A 159 9.99 7.30 7.45
CA SER A 159 11.29 7.34 8.10
C SER A 159 11.45 8.71 8.78
N GLY A 160 11.77 8.69 10.06
CA GLY A 160 12.11 9.88 10.86
C GLY A 160 13.61 10.19 10.89
N GLY A 161 14.43 9.50 10.07
CA GLY A 161 15.88 9.55 10.14
C GLY A 161 16.45 8.66 11.26
N GLU A 162 17.77 8.39 11.20
CA GLU A 162 18.51 7.65 12.25
C GLU A 162 17.90 6.27 12.63
N GLY A 163 17.24 5.61 11.68
CA GLY A 163 16.61 4.30 11.91
C GLY A 163 15.29 4.34 12.68
N LYS A 164 14.71 5.53 12.93
CA LYS A 164 13.38 5.66 13.55
C LYS A 164 12.29 5.67 12.50
N TRP A 165 11.24 4.90 12.73
CA TRP A 165 10.07 4.81 11.86
C TRP A 165 8.83 5.24 12.62
N THR A 166 7.97 6.00 11.95
CA THR A 166 6.67 6.42 12.48
C THR A 166 5.56 5.80 11.66
N ILE A 167 4.61 5.18 12.35
CA ILE A 167 3.44 4.53 11.77
C ILE A 167 2.21 5.21 12.33
N GLU A 168 1.38 5.76 11.45
CA GLU A 168 0.17 6.49 11.80
C GLU A 168 -1.03 5.86 11.10
N GLY A 169 -2.11 5.65 11.83
CA GLY A 169 -3.33 5.04 11.32
C GLY A 169 -4.56 5.85 11.70
N LYS A 170 -5.61 5.77 10.89
CA LYS A 170 -6.94 6.26 11.21
C LYS A 170 -8.02 5.53 10.42
N ALA A 171 -9.20 5.46 11.02
CA ALA A 171 -10.42 4.93 10.40
C ALA A 171 -11.59 5.86 10.72
N TRP A 172 -12.50 6.05 9.78
CA TRP A 172 -13.70 6.89 9.95
C TRP A 172 -14.82 6.42 9.00
N PRO A 173 -16.11 6.69 9.31
CA PRO A 173 -17.20 6.44 8.37
C PRO A 173 -16.97 7.21 7.07
N ALA A 174 -17.12 6.54 5.92
CA ALA A 174 -16.75 7.11 4.63
C ALA A 174 -17.65 8.29 4.18
N ASP A 175 -18.82 8.43 4.80
CA ASP A 175 -19.74 9.56 4.63
C ASP A 175 -19.37 10.78 5.50
N GLN A 176 -18.36 10.65 6.37
CA GLN A 176 -17.86 11.72 7.21
C GLN A 176 -16.54 12.31 6.67
N LYS A 177 -16.27 13.55 7.06
CA LYS A 177 -15.01 14.24 6.73
C LYS A 177 -13.83 13.48 7.34
N GLU A 178 -12.76 13.31 6.56
CA GLU A 178 -11.49 12.77 7.03
C GLU A 178 -10.99 13.55 8.26
N PRO A 179 -10.70 12.87 9.40
CA PRO A 179 -10.11 13.51 10.57
C PRO A 179 -8.73 14.10 10.25
N GLU A 180 -8.48 15.32 10.72
CA GLU A 180 -7.17 15.97 10.56
C GLU A 180 -6.08 15.27 11.38
N ALA A 181 -6.42 14.84 12.60
CA ALA A 181 -5.53 14.09 13.46
C ALA A 181 -5.47 12.60 13.07
N TRP A 182 -4.29 12.01 13.20
CA TRP A 182 -4.11 10.56 13.18
C TRP A 182 -4.60 9.95 14.49
N THR A 183 -5.52 9.00 14.40
CA THR A 183 -6.20 8.39 15.55
C THR A 183 -5.27 7.50 16.38
N ILE A 184 -4.34 6.81 15.72
CA ILE A 184 -3.42 5.87 16.35
C ILE A 184 -2.00 6.05 15.79
N LYS A 185 -0.99 5.89 16.64
CA LYS A 185 0.42 6.02 16.27
C LYS A 185 1.29 4.97 16.96
N ALA A 186 2.36 4.57 16.29
CA ALA A 186 3.43 3.75 16.85
C ALA A 186 4.79 4.17 16.27
N THR A 187 5.87 3.74 16.93
CA THR A 187 7.24 3.93 16.45
C THR A 187 7.98 2.60 16.43
N ASP A 188 8.93 2.45 15.52
CA ASP A 188 9.81 1.28 15.45
C ASP A 188 11.24 1.72 15.13
N THR A 189 12.21 0.91 15.52
CA THR A 189 13.64 1.09 15.21
C THR A 189 14.13 0.13 14.13
N VAL A 190 13.28 -0.82 13.71
CA VAL A 190 13.55 -1.77 12.64
C VAL A 190 12.95 -1.25 11.34
N ALA A 191 13.78 -1.13 10.31
CA ALA A 191 13.32 -0.73 8.99
C ALA A 191 12.29 -1.73 8.44
N PRO A 192 11.14 -1.27 7.92
CA PRO A 192 10.20 -2.14 7.25
C PRO A 192 10.80 -2.65 5.94
N PRO A 193 10.36 -3.82 5.44
CA PRO A 193 10.71 -4.25 4.10
C PRO A 193 10.22 -3.22 3.07
N ALA A 194 10.92 -3.09 1.95
CA ALA A 194 10.38 -2.37 0.80
C ALA A 194 9.28 -3.24 0.16
N GLY A 195 8.11 -2.68 -0.16
CA GLY A 195 7.00 -3.50 -0.63
C GLY A 195 5.82 -2.71 -1.16
N ARG A 196 4.77 -3.44 -1.53
CA ARG A 196 3.52 -2.87 -2.07
C ARG A 196 2.57 -2.46 -0.94
N ALA A 197 1.54 -1.68 -1.30
CA ALA A 197 0.38 -1.49 -0.44
C ALA A 197 -0.51 -2.73 -0.45
N SER A 198 -1.38 -2.88 0.55
CA SER A 198 -2.26 -4.04 0.66
C SER A 198 -3.61 -3.72 1.30
N ILE A 199 -4.63 -4.49 0.94
CA ILE A 199 -5.93 -4.55 1.59
C ILE A 199 -6.16 -5.97 2.10
N TRP A 200 -6.96 -6.10 3.16
CA TRP A 200 -7.18 -7.38 3.80
C TRP A 200 -8.57 -7.50 4.41
N GLY A 201 -9.06 -8.74 4.45
CA GLY A 201 -10.33 -9.07 5.09
C GLY A 201 -10.32 -10.45 5.75
N HIS A 202 -10.89 -10.52 6.94
CA HIS A 202 -11.25 -11.73 7.66
C HIS A 202 -12.78 -11.83 7.66
N PRO A 203 -13.40 -12.63 6.78
CA PRO A 203 -14.86 -12.71 6.66
C PRO A 203 -15.49 -13.54 7.79
N TYR A 204 -15.01 -13.40 9.03
CA TYR A 204 -15.44 -14.18 10.21
C TYR A 204 -16.93 -13.99 10.57
N ALA A 205 -17.61 -12.99 9.99
CA ALA A 205 -19.06 -12.85 10.06
C ALA A 205 -19.84 -13.72 9.05
N GLY A 206 -19.18 -14.41 8.12
CA GLY A 206 -19.84 -15.16 7.05
C GLY A 206 -20.43 -14.27 5.94
N THR A 207 -20.13 -12.98 5.96
CA THR A 207 -20.65 -11.95 5.05
C THR A 207 -19.52 -11.41 4.15
N PRO A 208 -19.83 -10.96 2.92
CA PRO A 208 -18.81 -10.39 2.04
C PRO A 208 -18.15 -9.12 2.62
N ILE A 209 -16.87 -8.93 2.28
CA ILE A 209 -16.12 -7.69 2.56
C ILE A 209 -15.79 -7.05 1.21
N ARG A 210 -16.14 -5.77 1.05
CA ARG A 210 -15.96 -5.02 -0.21
C ARG A 210 -14.94 -3.92 -0.02
N PHE A 211 -14.18 -3.65 -1.08
CA PHE A 211 -13.08 -2.70 -1.10
C PHE A 211 -13.23 -1.77 -2.31
N ASP A 212 -12.92 -0.50 -2.10
CA ASP A 212 -12.96 0.53 -3.14
C ASP A 212 -11.98 1.67 -2.83
N ASP A 213 -11.78 2.59 -3.77
CA ASP A 213 -10.93 3.79 -3.64
C ASP A 213 -9.51 3.47 -3.11
N LEU A 214 -8.88 2.47 -3.72
CA LEU A 214 -7.54 2.01 -3.35
C LEU A 214 -6.50 3.05 -3.78
N SER A 215 -5.61 3.42 -2.86
CA SER A 215 -4.56 4.39 -3.15
C SER A 215 -3.26 4.07 -2.42
N SER A 216 -2.15 4.33 -3.07
CA SER A 216 -0.82 4.32 -2.45
C SER A 216 0.03 5.47 -2.99
N THR A 217 0.57 6.29 -2.10
CA THR A 217 1.38 7.45 -2.45
C THR A 217 2.71 7.36 -1.74
N PRO A 218 3.84 7.34 -2.46
CA PRO A 218 5.16 7.45 -1.85
C PRO A 218 5.24 8.72 -1.00
N VAL A 219 5.80 8.61 0.20
CA VAL A 219 6.04 9.77 1.07
C VAL A 219 7.53 10.06 1.10
N ALA A 220 7.91 11.33 0.99
CA ALA A 220 9.32 11.70 1.10
C ALA A 220 9.88 11.23 2.45
N SER A 221 11.06 10.60 2.41
CA SER A 221 11.83 10.34 3.62
C SER A 221 12.35 11.66 4.18
N LYS A 222 12.33 11.80 5.52
CA LYS A 222 13.00 12.91 6.20
C LYS A 222 14.48 12.61 6.38
#